data_AF-A0A9D1F5I3-F1
#
_entry.id   AF-A0A9D1F5I3-F1
#
_cell.length_a   1.000
_cell.length_b   1.000
_cell.length_c   1.000
_cell.angle_alpha   90.00
_cell.angle_beta   90.00
_cell.angle_gamma   90.00
#
_symmetry.space_group_name_H-M   'P 1'
#
loop_
_entity.id
_entity.type
_entity.pdbx_description
1 polymer ?
#
loop_
_entity_poly.entity_id
_entity_poly.type
_entity_poly.pdbx_seq_one_letter_code
_entity_poly.pdbx_strand_id
1 'polypeptide(L)'
;MRFNTVNDLKTICLDEARLVSIKLGGGQLVICVEGAVIRSDNPNNTRFEDMYCVLLELVLDQVEMKSFCLQGYKYYDADGRLLNQVPSRPLSGEEQQKAMIAGDDAWIFRLEEDPAAQVYRLIYDKEDEGQVRTYELEFTFNGSRASWERFSGPVEG
;
A
#
# COMPACT_ATOMS: atom_id res chain seq x y z
N MET A 1 2.39 10.91 22.35
CA MET A 1 3.45 9.90 22.18
C MET A 1 3.11 9.17 20.90
N ARG A 2 4.00 9.18 19.93
CA ARG A 2 3.84 8.48 18.65
C ARG A 2 4.25 7.01 18.85
N PHE A 3 3.34 6.08 18.58
CA PHE A 3 3.67 4.66 18.56
C PHE A 3 4.49 4.35 17.31
N ASN A 4 5.42 3.41 17.40
CA ASN A 4 6.15 2.95 16.24
C ASN A 4 6.57 1.49 16.37
N THR A 5 6.66 0.83 15.23
CA THR A 5 7.17 -0.52 15.10
C THR A 5 8.27 -0.53 14.05
N VAL A 6 9.37 -1.22 14.34
CA VAL A 6 10.56 -1.31 13.48
C VAL A 6 10.78 -2.76 13.06
N ASN A 7 10.97 -2.98 11.76
CA ASN A 7 11.26 -4.30 11.16
C ASN A 7 10.23 -5.39 11.49
N ASP A 8 8.96 -5.00 11.64
CA ASP A 8 7.86 -5.93 11.95
C ASP A 8 6.60 -5.52 11.17
N LEU A 9 6.77 -5.38 9.86
CA LEU A 9 5.71 -4.97 8.93
C LEU A 9 4.54 -5.96 8.91
N LYS A 10 4.78 -7.24 9.20
CA LYS A 10 3.76 -8.29 9.27
C LYS A 10 2.70 -8.05 10.36
N THR A 11 2.95 -7.19 11.35
CA THR A 11 1.95 -6.85 12.38
C THR A 11 1.16 -5.58 12.03
N ILE A 12 1.32 -5.08 10.80
CA ILE A 12 0.61 -3.94 10.23
C ILE A 12 -0.12 -4.42 8.97
N CYS A 13 -1.38 -4.05 8.82
CA CYS A 13 -2.16 -4.29 7.61
C CYS A 13 -2.52 -2.95 6.97
N LEU A 14 -2.21 -2.79 5.69
CA LEU A 14 -2.59 -1.61 4.90
C LEU A 14 -3.69 -1.91 3.89
N ASP A 15 -4.19 -3.15 3.84
CA ASP A 15 -5.24 -3.53 2.90
C ASP A 15 -6.49 -2.66 3.12
N GLU A 16 -7.07 -2.18 2.02
CA GLU A 16 -8.22 -1.27 1.98
C GLU A 16 -7.96 0.10 2.64
N ALA A 17 -6.72 0.44 2.99
CA ALA A 17 -6.39 1.75 3.54
C ALA A 17 -6.36 2.82 2.43
N ARG A 18 -6.85 4.02 2.75
CA ARG A 18 -6.77 5.15 1.82
C ARG A 18 -5.34 5.63 1.70
N LEU A 19 -4.80 5.68 0.48
CA LEU A 19 -3.45 6.14 0.21
C LEU A 19 -3.40 7.67 0.19
N VAL A 20 -2.84 8.26 1.25
CA VAL A 20 -2.69 9.72 1.39
C VAL A 20 -1.48 10.23 0.62
N SER A 21 -0.35 9.52 0.69
CA SER A 21 0.84 9.87 -0.09
C SER A 21 1.76 8.68 -0.28
N ILE A 22 2.46 8.64 -1.41
CA ILE A 22 3.54 7.71 -1.69
C ILE A 22 4.70 8.48 -2.30
N LYS A 23 5.91 8.30 -1.78
CA LYS A 23 7.09 9.03 -2.24
C LYS A 23 8.28 8.09 -2.29
N LEU A 24 8.88 7.96 -3.47
CA LEU A 24 10.12 7.24 -3.68
C LEU A 24 11.24 8.26 -3.95
N GLY A 25 12.29 8.25 -3.13
CA GLY A 25 13.42 9.15 -3.30
C GLY A 25 14.52 8.92 -2.26
N GLY A 26 15.78 9.18 -2.63
CA GLY A 26 16.91 9.03 -1.71
C GLY A 26 17.12 7.61 -1.18
N GLY A 27 16.65 6.59 -1.91
CA GLY A 27 16.65 5.20 -1.46
C GLY A 27 15.60 4.87 -0.40
N GLN A 28 14.60 5.74 -0.20
CA GLN A 28 13.49 5.51 0.72
C GLN A 28 12.16 5.49 -0.02
N LEU A 29 11.25 4.62 0.43
CA LEU A 29 9.84 4.65 0.08
C LEU A 29 9.05 5.06 1.32
N VAL A 30 8.34 6.19 1.24
CA VAL A 30 7.48 6.70 2.30
C VAL A 30 6.03 6.59 1.85
N ILE A 31 5.24 5.86 2.61
CA ILE A 31 3.81 5.62 2.36
C ILE A 31 3.04 6.17 3.56
N CYS A 32 2.09 7.05 3.31
CA CYS A 32 1.14 7.53 4.32
C CYS A 32 -0.24 7.02 3.96
N VAL A 33 -0.92 6.35 4.89
CA VAL A 33 -2.27 5.84 4.69
C VAL A 33 -3.19 6.25 5.82
N GLU A 34 -4.48 6.34 5.50
CA GLU A 34 -5.55 6.40 6.49
C GLU A 34 -6.28 5.07 6.58
N GLY A 35 -6.53 4.62 7.80
CA GLY A 35 -7.24 3.39 8.07
C GLY A 35 -6.42 2.11 7.96
N ALA A 36 -5.13 2.19 8.28
CA ALA A 36 -4.35 0.98 8.54
C ALA A 36 -4.88 0.23 9.78
N VAL A 37 -4.57 -1.06 9.87
CA VAL A 37 -4.87 -1.89 11.04
C VAL A 37 -3.58 -2.34 11.71
N ILE A 38 -3.52 -2.13 13.02
CA ILE A 38 -2.43 -2.63 13.87
C ILE A 38 -2.90 -3.94 14.49
N ARG A 39 -2.24 -5.04 14.14
CA ARG A 39 -2.67 -6.38 14.55
C ARG A 39 -2.55 -6.57 16.06
N SER A 40 -3.35 -7.48 16.62
CA SER A 40 -3.33 -7.81 18.05
C SER A 40 -1.99 -8.36 18.56
N ASP A 41 -1.18 -8.91 17.65
CA ASP A 41 0.16 -9.45 17.94
C ASP A 41 1.29 -8.41 17.79
N ASN A 42 0.97 -7.16 17.43
CA ASN A 42 1.93 -6.07 17.42
C ASN A 42 2.38 -5.73 18.86
N PRO A 43 3.69 -5.64 19.16
CA PRO A 43 4.18 -5.35 20.52
C PRO A 43 3.71 -4.01 21.11
N ASN A 44 3.34 -3.05 20.26
CA ASN A 44 2.83 -1.74 20.66
C ASN A 44 1.29 -1.71 20.73
N ASN A 45 0.60 -2.77 20.32
CA ASN A 45 -0.82 -2.94 20.55
C ASN A 45 -1.03 -3.59 21.93
N THR A 46 -1.59 -2.82 22.86
CA THR A 46 -1.89 -3.29 24.22
C THR A 46 -3.26 -3.96 24.33
N ARG A 47 -4.01 -4.03 23.23
CA ARG A 47 -5.32 -4.68 23.15
C ARG A 47 -5.16 -6.09 22.57
N PHE A 48 -6.05 -7.00 22.98
CA PHE A 48 -6.10 -8.37 22.46
C PHE A 48 -6.90 -8.48 21.14
N GLU A 49 -7.08 -7.35 20.44
CA GLU A 49 -7.85 -7.24 19.20
C GLU A 49 -7.10 -6.33 18.22
N ASP A 50 -7.46 -6.44 16.94
CA ASP A 50 -6.93 -5.60 15.87
C ASP A 50 -7.46 -4.16 16.03
N MET A 51 -6.55 -3.19 15.95
CA MET A 51 -6.86 -1.79 16.22
C MET A 51 -6.77 -0.95 14.95
N TYR A 52 -7.83 -0.20 14.67
CA TYR A 52 -7.85 0.79 13.60
C TYR A 52 -6.94 1.97 13.92
N CYS A 53 -6.15 2.35 12.92
CA CYS A 53 -5.23 3.47 12.96
C CYS A 53 -5.66 4.53 11.94
N VAL A 54 -6.04 5.71 12.44
CA VAL A 54 -6.50 6.83 11.59
C VAL A 54 -5.44 7.21 10.57
N LEU A 55 -4.19 7.38 10.97
CA LEU A 55 -3.11 7.83 10.10
C LEU A 55 -1.83 7.08 10.45
N LEU A 56 -1.27 6.39 9.47
CA LEU A 56 -0.02 5.65 9.58
C LEU A 56 0.98 6.13 8.54
N GLU A 57 2.22 6.34 8.98
CA GLU A 57 3.38 6.59 8.14
C GLU A 57 4.28 5.35 8.15
N LEU A 58 4.47 4.75 6.99
CA LEU A 58 5.41 3.66 6.75
C LEU A 58 6.62 4.21 5.99
N VAL A 59 7.79 4.05 6.58
CA VAL A 59 9.08 4.36 5.95
C VAL A 59 9.82 3.06 5.70
N LEU A 60 10.28 2.88 4.47
CA LEU A 60 11.11 1.76 4.04
C LEU A 60 12.46 2.28 3.59
N ASP A 61 13.54 1.70 4.11
CA ASP A 61 14.91 2.14 3.88
C ASP A 61 15.65 1.22 2.89
N GLN A 62 16.53 1.83 2.09
CA GLN A 62 17.33 1.17 1.06
C GLN A 62 16.46 0.42 0.05
N VAL A 63 15.40 1.08 -0.41
CA VAL A 63 14.43 0.51 -1.32
C VAL A 63 15.02 0.34 -2.71
N GLU A 64 14.90 -0.86 -3.26
CA GLU A 64 15.23 -1.17 -4.63
C GLU A 64 13.95 -1.57 -5.37
N MET A 65 13.50 -0.72 -6.28
CA MET A 65 12.35 -1.00 -7.13
C MET A 65 12.72 -2.03 -8.19
N LYS A 66 11.97 -3.14 -8.24
CA LYS A 66 12.15 -4.24 -9.19
C LYS A 66 11.26 -4.07 -10.42
N SER A 67 10.01 -3.68 -10.21
CA SER A 67 9.07 -3.41 -11.29
C SER A 67 8.02 -2.40 -10.86
N PHE A 68 7.47 -1.66 -11.83
CA PHE A 68 6.33 -0.77 -11.61
C PHE A 68 5.46 -0.77 -12.86
N CYS A 69 4.27 -1.34 -12.75
CA CYS A 69 3.38 -1.58 -13.88
C CYS A 69 1.96 -1.05 -13.66
N LEU A 70 1.30 -0.74 -14.77
CA LEU A 70 -0.14 -0.58 -14.83
C LEU A 70 -0.73 -1.97 -15.06
N GLN A 71 -1.58 -2.44 -14.14
CA GLN A 71 -2.24 -3.72 -14.31
C GLN A 71 -3.25 -3.67 -15.46
N GLY A 72 -3.23 -4.72 -16.26
CA GLY A 72 -4.22 -4.95 -17.30
C GLY A 72 -5.54 -5.50 -16.75
N TYR A 73 -6.56 -5.56 -17.58
CA TYR A 73 -7.86 -6.11 -17.21
C TYR A 73 -8.44 -6.98 -18.33
N LYS A 74 -9.35 -7.87 -17.96
CA LYS A 74 -10.14 -8.69 -18.89
C LYS A 74 -11.61 -8.34 -18.71
N TYR A 75 -12.32 -8.15 -19.82
CA TYR A 75 -13.74 -7.87 -19.83
C TYR A 75 -14.48 -9.06 -20.45
N TYR A 76 -15.46 -9.57 -19.72
CA TYR A 76 -16.27 -10.72 -20.11
C TYR A 76 -17.74 -10.30 -20.26
N ASP A 77 -18.46 -10.90 -21.20
CA ASP A 77 -19.91 -10.76 -21.27
C ASP A 77 -20.63 -11.61 -20.21
N ALA A 78 -21.96 -11.48 -20.15
CA ALA A 78 -22.81 -12.23 -19.21
C ALA A 78 -22.78 -13.75 -19.44
N ASP A 79 -22.38 -14.20 -20.64
CA ASP A 79 -22.21 -15.61 -20.99
C ASP A 79 -20.79 -16.11 -20.68
N GLY A 80 -19.93 -15.26 -20.10
CA GLY A 80 -18.55 -15.58 -19.73
C GLY A 80 -17.56 -15.57 -20.89
N ARG A 81 -17.93 -15.03 -22.06
CA ARG A 81 -17.02 -14.92 -23.21
C ARG A 81 -16.14 -13.68 -23.08
N LEU A 82 -14.85 -13.86 -23.34
CA LEU A 82 -13.89 -12.76 -23.34
C LEU A 82 -14.20 -11.80 -24.49
N LEU A 83 -14.54 -10.55 -24.16
CA LEU A 83 -14.79 -9.49 -25.13
C LEU A 83 -13.55 -8.65 -25.39
N ASN A 84 -12.78 -8.35 -24.33
CA ASN A 84 -11.59 -7.51 -24.42
C ASN A 84 -10.55 -7.92 -23.39
N GLN A 85 -9.28 -7.74 -23.72
CA GLN A 85 -8.16 -7.92 -22.82
C GLN A 85 -7.12 -6.83 -23.07
N VAL A 86 -6.77 -6.13 -21.99
CA VAL A 86 -5.61 -5.25 -21.94
C VAL A 86 -4.56 -5.94 -21.07
N PRO A 87 -3.35 -6.21 -21.57
CA PRO A 87 -2.28 -6.80 -20.76
C PRO A 87 -1.68 -5.76 -19.81
N SER A 88 -1.11 -6.22 -18.70
CA SER A 88 -0.27 -5.36 -17.83
C SER A 88 0.94 -4.87 -18.60
N ARG A 89 1.37 -3.63 -18.31
CA ARG A 89 2.53 -3.03 -18.96
C ARG A 89 3.40 -2.24 -18.00
N PRO A 90 4.72 -2.20 -18.20
CA PRO A 90 5.59 -1.33 -17.41
C PRO A 90 5.23 0.14 -17.62
N LEU A 91 5.40 0.94 -16.57
CA LEU A 91 5.28 2.39 -16.62
C LEU A 91 6.59 3.03 -17.09
N SER A 92 6.48 4.05 -17.94
CA SER A 92 7.58 4.97 -18.24
C SER A 92 7.91 5.86 -17.02
N GLY A 93 9.09 6.49 -16.99
CA GLY A 93 9.50 7.31 -15.85
C GLY A 93 8.53 8.47 -15.53
N GLU A 94 7.91 9.08 -16.54
CA GLU A 94 6.88 10.11 -16.33
C GLU A 94 5.61 9.53 -15.72
N GLU A 95 5.17 8.35 -16.20
CA GLU A 95 4.00 7.67 -15.65
C GLU A 95 4.23 7.18 -14.22
N GLN A 96 5.44 6.73 -13.90
CA GLN A 96 5.81 6.36 -12.53
C GLN A 96 5.70 7.57 -11.59
N GLN A 97 6.16 8.75 -12.02
CA GLN A 97 6.01 9.98 -11.24
C GLN A 97 4.53 10.32 -11.04
N LYS A 98 3.71 10.22 -12.08
CA LYS A 98 2.26 10.47 -11.98
C LYS A 98 1.52 9.47 -11.10
N ALA A 99 1.90 8.19 -11.17
CA ALA A 99 1.35 7.13 -10.33
C ALA A 99 1.68 7.34 -8.85
N MET A 100 2.89 7.87 -8.56
CA MET A 100 3.33 8.18 -7.19
C MET A 100 2.70 9.45 -6.62
N ILE A 101 2.10 10.32 -7.43
CA ILE A 101 1.29 11.43 -6.90
C ILE A 101 -0.02 10.85 -6.38
N ALA A 102 -0.12 10.64 -5.07
CA ALA A 102 -1.40 10.29 -4.45
C ALA A 102 -2.39 11.45 -4.62
N GLY A 103 -3.58 11.15 -5.11
CA GLY A 103 -4.72 12.05 -5.10
C GLY A 103 -5.65 11.69 -3.93
N ASP A 104 -6.75 12.43 -3.78
CA ASP A 104 -7.74 12.16 -2.72
C ASP A 104 -8.41 10.77 -2.87
N ASP A 105 -8.42 10.23 -4.10
CA ASP A 105 -9.07 8.98 -4.51
C ASP A 105 -8.07 7.86 -4.84
N ALA A 106 -7.19 7.53 -3.90
CA ALA A 106 -6.28 6.40 -4.01
C ALA A 106 -6.42 5.44 -2.82
N TRP A 107 -6.39 4.13 -3.08
CA TRP A 107 -6.66 3.07 -2.10
C TRP A 107 -5.69 1.92 -2.26
N ILE A 108 -5.13 1.45 -1.15
CA ILE A 108 -4.32 0.23 -1.16
C ILE A 108 -5.24 -0.96 -1.34
N PHE A 109 -5.04 -1.72 -2.41
CA PHE A 109 -5.68 -3.00 -2.58
C PHE A 109 -4.97 -4.06 -1.72
N ARG A 110 -3.64 -4.08 -1.77
CA ARG A 110 -2.83 -5.01 -0.97
C ARG A 110 -1.39 -4.57 -0.81
N LEU A 111 -0.81 -4.86 0.36
CA LEU A 111 0.64 -4.94 0.54
C LEU A 111 1.01 -6.36 1.01
N GLU A 112 1.69 -7.12 0.16
CA GLU A 112 2.08 -8.50 0.48
C GLU A 112 3.56 -8.77 0.21
N GLU A 113 4.13 -9.68 1.00
CA GLU A 113 5.44 -10.28 0.73
C GLU A 113 5.24 -11.48 -0.22
N ASP A 114 6.11 -11.60 -1.22
CA ASP A 114 6.32 -12.82 -1.98
C ASP A 114 7.60 -13.51 -1.45
N PRO A 115 7.47 -14.54 -0.61
CA PRO A 115 8.63 -15.21 -0.04
C PRO A 115 9.47 -15.96 -1.08
N ALA A 116 8.88 -16.37 -2.20
CA ALA A 116 9.58 -17.12 -3.24
C ALA A 116 10.47 -16.19 -4.09
N ALA A 117 9.97 -15.01 -4.42
CA ALA A 117 10.72 -13.99 -5.14
C ALA A 117 11.55 -13.07 -4.23
N GLN A 118 11.35 -13.13 -2.91
CA GLN A 118 11.97 -12.25 -1.91
C GLN A 118 11.70 -10.77 -2.19
N VAL A 119 10.49 -10.44 -2.63
CA VAL A 119 10.03 -9.07 -2.92
C VAL A 119 8.75 -8.75 -2.16
N TYR A 120 8.47 -7.47 -2.01
CA TYR A 120 7.18 -6.98 -1.58
C TYR A 120 6.43 -6.43 -2.79
N ARG A 121 5.12 -6.64 -2.83
CA ARG A 121 4.22 -6.09 -3.84
C ARG A 121 3.22 -5.17 -3.19
N LEU A 122 3.22 -3.91 -3.62
CA LEU A 122 2.21 -2.92 -3.28
C LEU A 122 1.28 -2.75 -4.47
N ILE A 123 0.01 -3.09 -4.29
CA ILE A 123 -1.06 -2.91 -5.27
C ILE A 123 -1.99 -1.83 -4.75
N TYR A 124 -2.24 -0.81 -5.56
CA TYR A 124 -3.15 0.26 -5.21
C TYR A 124 -3.92 0.76 -6.42
N ASP A 125 -5.16 1.14 -6.16
CA ASP A 125 -6.05 1.76 -7.11
C ASP A 125 -5.97 3.27 -6.98
N LYS A 126 -6.07 3.95 -8.12
CA LYS A 126 -6.19 5.40 -8.17
C LYS A 126 -7.18 5.78 -9.25
N GLU A 127 -8.10 6.69 -8.91
CA GLU A 127 -8.96 7.31 -9.90
C GLU A 127 -8.18 8.40 -10.65
N ASP A 128 -8.18 8.30 -11.99
CA ASP A 128 -7.58 9.28 -12.89
C ASP A 128 -8.58 9.56 -14.02
N GLU A 129 -9.03 10.80 -14.12
CA GLU A 129 -10.00 11.27 -15.13
C GLU A 129 -11.30 10.42 -15.18
N GLY A 130 -11.80 9.98 -14.03
CA GLY A 130 -13.04 9.17 -13.92
C GLY A 130 -12.85 7.69 -14.26
N GLN A 131 -11.60 7.22 -14.38
CA GLN A 131 -11.27 5.82 -14.54
C GLN A 131 -10.38 5.34 -13.40
N VAL A 132 -10.79 4.24 -12.76
CA VAL A 132 -9.94 3.56 -11.77
C VAL A 132 -8.85 2.80 -12.50
N ARG A 133 -7.60 3.06 -12.10
CA ARG A 133 -6.41 2.38 -12.59
C ARG A 133 -5.71 1.67 -11.44
N THR A 134 -5.37 0.41 -11.67
CA THR A 134 -4.65 -0.42 -10.71
C THR A 134 -3.16 -0.42 -11.02
N TYR A 135 -2.36 -0.04 -10.03
CA TYR A 135 -0.92 0.05 -10.09
C TYR A 135 -0.28 -1.04 -9.22
N GLU A 136 0.79 -1.63 -9.72
CA GLU A 136 1.56 -2.63 -8.97
C GLU A 136 3.04 -2.25 -8.95
N LEU A 137 3.58 -2.10 -7.74
CA LEU A 137 4.97 -1.78 -7.45
C LEU A 137 5.61 -2.96 -6.73
N GLU A 138 6.64 -3.56 -7.34
CA GLU A 138 7.47 -4.58 -6.70
C GLU A 138 8.79 -3.99 -6.25
N PHE A 139 9.20 -4.29 -5.01
CA PHE A 139 10.42 -3.74 -4.43
C PHE A 139 11.00 -4.63 -3.33
N THR A 140 12.28 -4.38 -3.02
CA THR A 140 12.96 -4.91 -1.82
C THR A 140 13.38 -3.75 -0.92
N PHE A 141 13.60 -4.00 0.36
CA PHE A 141 14.08 -2.99 1.33
C PHE A 141 14.88 -3.68 2.45
N ASN A 142 15.66 -2.90 3.21
CA ASN A 142 16.50 -3.44 4.30
C ASN A 142 15.99 -3.10 5.69
N GLY A 143 15.18 -2.03 5.82
CA GLY A 143 14.58 -1.63 7.07
C GLY A 143 13.18 -1.09 6.87
N SER A 144 12.31 -1.32 7.85
CA SER A 144 10.97 -0.72 7.88
C SER A 144 10.69 -0.06 9.21
N ARG A 145 9.95 1.05 9.17
CA ARG A 145 9.42 1.73 10.34
C ARG A 145 8.01 2.20 10.06
N ALA A 146 7.04 1.63 10.77
CA ALA A 146 5.67 2.13 10.82
C ALA A 146 5.51 3.04 12.03
N SER A 147 4.87 4.19 11.87
CA SER A 147 4.63 5.17 12.93
C SER A 147 3.20 5.70 12.86
N TRP A 148 2.55 5.77 14.01
CA TRP A 148 1.17 6.25 14.13
C TRP A 148 0.91 6.97 15.46
N GLU A 149 -0.16 7.75 15.52
CA GLU A 149 -0.64 8.34 16.77
C GLU A 149 -1.50 7.36 17.56
N ARG A 150 -2.24 7.81 18.59
CA ARG A 150 -3.14 6.91 19.33
C ARG A 150 -4.12 6.19 18.39
N PHE A 151 -4.39 4.93 18.69
CA PHE A 151 -5.47 4.15 18.06
C PHE A 151 -6.79 4.91 18.15
N SER A 152 -7.67 4.72 17.16
CA SER A 152 -9.08 5.06 17.35
C SER A 152 -9.71 3.98 18.21
N GLY A 153 -9.70 4.18 19.53
CA GLY A 153 -10.67 3.51 20.40
C GLY A 153 -12.02 4.22 20.32
N PRO A 154 -13.13 3.58 20.73
CA PRO A 154 -14.32 4.35 21.09
C PRO A 154 -13.91 5.44 22.09
N VAL A 155 -14.45 6.65 21.92
CA VAL A 155 -14.30 7.71 22.91
C VAL A 155 -14.91 7.14 24.20
N GLU A 156 -14.09 6.95 25.24
CA GLU A 156 -14.64 6.66 26.56
C GLU A 156 -15.54 7.86 26.92
N GLY A 157 -16.85 7.60 26.96
CA GLY A 157 -17.86 8.59 27.32
C GLY A 157 -17.88 8.90 28.82
#